data_AF-A0A7X6SYN3-F1
#
_entry.id   AF-A0A7X6SYN3-F1
#
_cell.length_a   1.000
_cell.length_b   1.000
_cell.length_c   1.000
_cell.angle_alpha   90.00
_cell.angle_beta   90.00
_cell.angle_gamma   90.00
#
_symmetry.space_group_name_H-M   'P 1'
#
loop_
_entity.id
_entity.type
_entity.pdbx_description
1 polymer ?
#
loop_
_entity_poly.entity_id
_entity_poly.type
_entity_poly.pdbx_seq_one_letter_code
_entity_poly.pdbx_strand_id
1 'polypeptide(L)'
;MTDQVFAQTGSSYYNPRDETFKLLGLKRAKEEYEKASKELERVKALFQEGHKSQRDLDDAQEHYSNKEVNYQQNILSVIFESQYITI
;
A
#
# COMPACT_ATOMS: atom_id res chain seq x y z
N MET A 1 21.35 -26.97 -38.04
CA MET A 1 20.42 -26.05 -37.36
C MET A 1 19.97 -26.77 -36.10
N THR A 2 20.61 -26.45 -34.99
CA THR A 2 20.49 -27.14 -33.70
C THR A 2 19.46 -26.46 -32.80
N ASP A 3 18.80 -27.31 -32.01
CA ASP A 3 17.61 -27.07 -31.20
C ASP A 3 17.58 -25.78 -30.36
N GLN A 4 16.48 -25.04 -30.47
CA GLN A 4 16.05 -24.06 -29.47
C GLN A 4 15.49 -24.81 -28.25
N VAL A 5 16.23 -24.77 -27.15
CA VAL A 5 15.71 -25.18 -25.84
C VAL A 5 14.89 -24.01 -25.28
N PHE A 6 13.55 -24.15 -25.27
CA PHE A 6 12.68 -23.24 -24.55
C PHE A 6 12.85 -23.49 -23.04
N ALA A 7 13.44 -22.52 -22.35
CA ALA A 7 13.43 -22.48 -20.89
C ALA A 7 11.97 -22.34 -20.42
N GLN A 8 11.37 -23.45 -19.97
CA GLN A 8 10.10 -23.43 -19.27
C GLN A 8 10.38 -22.98 -17.82
N THR A 9 10.60 -21.68 -17.64
CA THR A 9 10.58 -21.08 -16.31
C THR A 9 9.15 -21.18 -15.78
N GLY A 10 9.01 -21.89 -14.65
CA GLY A 10 7.75 -22.11 -13.97
C GLY A 10 6.95 -20.83 -13.86
N SER A 11 5.83 -20.80 -14.56
CA SER A 11 4.76 -19.85 -14.34
C SER A 11 4.27 -20.03 -12.91
N SER A 12 4.86 -19.28 -11.98
CA SER A 12 4.20 -18.92 -10.73
C SER A 12 2.96 -18.14 -11.16
N TYR A 13 1.88 -18.87 -11.38
CA TYR A 13 0.60 -18.32 -11.81
C TYR A 13 0.20 -17.31 -10.75
N TYR A 14 0.17 -16.03 -11.12
CA TYR A 14 -0.43 -14.99 -10.29
C TYR A 14 -1.90 -15.37 -10.07
N ASN A 15 -2.22 -15.87 -8.88
CA ASN A 15 -3.59 -16.11 -8.47
C ASN A 15 -4.08 -14.86 -7.72
N PRO A 16 -4.91 -14.00 -8.32
CA PRO A 16 -5.46 -12.82 -7.64
C PRO A 16 -6.35 -13.17 -6.44
N ARG A 17 -6.74 -14.43 -6.27
CA ARG A 17 -7.50 -14.94 -5.11
C ARG A 17 -6.62 -15.53 -4.00
N ASP A 18 -5.31 -15.59 -4.18
CA ASP A 18 -4.42 -16.08 -3.12
C ASP A 18 -4.39 -15.05 -1.97
N GLU A 19 -4.94 -15.46 -0.83
CA GLU A 19 -5.05 -14.66 0.39
C GLU A 19 -3.69 -14.13 0.86
N THR A 20 -2.60 -14.82 0.49
CA THR A 20 -1.22 -14.39 0.76
C THR A 20 -0.91 -13.03 0.12
N PHE A 21 -1.42 -12.77 -1.10
CA PHE A 21 -1.20 -11.48 -1.76
C PHE A 21 -2.07 -10.36 -1.18
N LYS A 22 -3.24 -10.67 -0.63
CA LYS A 22 -4.11 -9.68 0.03
C LYS A 22 -3.56 -9.24 1.37
N LEU A 23 -3.13 -10.19 2.21
CA LEU A 23 -2.47 -9.86 3.48
C LEU A 23 -1.15 -9.13 3.25
N LEU A 24 -0.40 -9.49 2.21
CA LEU A 24 0.80 -8.77 1.81
C LEU A 24 0.48 -7.33 1.35
N GLY A 25 -0.57 -7.16 0.54
CA GLY A 25 -1.07 -5.85 0.10
C GLY A 25 -1.49 -4.98 1.28
N LEU A 26 -2.24 -5.54 2.24
CA LEU A 26 -2.63 -4.88 3.48
C LEU A 26 -1.41 -4.49 4.31
N LYS A 27 -0.44 -5.39 4.49
CA LYS A 27 0.79 -5.08 5.24
C LYS A 27 1.56 -3.94 4.60
N ARG A 28 1.72 -3.94 3.28
CA ARG A 28 2.37 -2.85 2.54
C ARG A 28 1.61 -1.53 2.71
N ALA A 29 0.30 -1.55 2.55
CA ALA A 29 -0.53 -0.35 2.70
C ALA A 29 -0.43 0.23 4.13
N LYS A 30 -0.37 -0.64 5.15
CA LYS A 30 -0.12 -0.25 6.54
C LYS A 30 1.23 0.46 6.71
N GLU A 31 2.30 -0.12 6.18
CA GLU A 31 3.64 0.46 6.29
C GLU A 31 3.73 1.82 5.59
N GLU A 32 3.11 1.96 4.41
CA GLU A 32 3.04 3.23 3.69
C GLU A 32 2.23 4.29 4.45
N TYR A 33 1.10 3.91 5.04
CA TYR A 33 0.29 4.77 5.91
C TYR A 33 1.06 5.25 7.15
N GLU A 34 1.72 4.34 7.87
CA GLU A 34 2.50 4.68 9.07
C GLU A 34 3.67 5.62 8.74
N LYS A 35 4.32 5.41 7.58
CA LYS A 35 5.37 6.30 7.10
C LYS A 35 4.82 7.69 6.80
N ALA A 36 3.71 7.78 6.07
CA ALA A 36 3.09 9.07 5.74
C ALA A 36 2.60 9.81 6.99
N SER A 37 2.08 9.10 7.99
CA SER A 37 1.68 9.68 9.28
C SER A 37 2.87 10.31 10.00
N LYS A 38 3.99 9.58 10.13
CA LYS A 38 5.21 10.12 10.76
C LYS A 38 5.76 11.33 10.01
N GLU A 39 5.71 11.31 8.69
CA GLU A 39 6.17 12.42 7.87
C GLU A 39 5.28 13.66 8.06
N LEU A 40 3.96 13.50 8.08
CA LEU A 40 3.03 14.59 8.34
C LEU A 40 3.31 15.24 9.71
N GLU A 41 3.50 14.45 10.76
CA GLU A 41 3.82 14.98 12.09
C GLU A 41 5.16 15.72 12.11
N ARG A 42 6.17 15.21 11.40
CA ARG A 42 7.46 15.88 11.23
C ARG A 42 7.31 17.23 10.52
N VAL A 43 6.54 17.26 9.42
CA VAL A 43 6.31 18.49 8.66
C VAL A 43 5.50 19.51 9.45
N LYS A 44 4.49 19.06 10.22
CA LYS A 44 3.73 19.92 11.15
C LYS A 44 4.64 20.60 12.17
N ALA A 45 5.55 19.85 12.81
CA ALA A 45 6.49 20.41 13.77
C ALA A 45 7.38 21.48 13.12
N LEU A 46 7.96 21.17 11.95
CA LEU A 46 8.81 22.12 11.22
C LEU A 46 8.04 23.34 10.71
N PHE A 47 6.76 23.19 10.37
CA PHE A 47 5.89 24.31 9.99
C PHE A 47 5.63 25.24 11.18
N GLN A 48 5.34 24.68 12.35
CA GLN A 48 5.16 25.45 13.58
C GLN A 48 6.43 26.23 13.98
N GLU A 49 7.60 25.68 13.69
CA GLU A 49 8.91 26.33 13.87
C GLU A 49 9.26 27.34 12.75
N GLY A 50 8.43 27.45 11.70
CA GLY A 50 8.66 28.34 10.57
C GLY A 50 9.71 27.85 9.57
N HIS A 51 10.13 26.59 9.65
CA HIS A 51 11.09 25.95 8.75
C HIS A 51 10.46 25.34 7.49
N LYS A 52 9.13 25.24 7.46
CA LYS A 52 8.34 24.72 6.33
C LYS A 52 7.23 25.69 5.95
N SER A 53 6.86 25.69 4.67
CA SER A 53 5.77 26.54 4.17
C SER A 53 4.40 25.90 4.39
N GLN A 54 3.33 26.68 4.28
CA GLN A 54 1.96 26.15 4.31
C GLN A 54 1.76 25.10 3.21
N ARG A 55 2.32 25.35 2.02
CA ARG A 55 2.27 24.41 0.89
C ARG A 55 2.90 23.06 1.24
N ASP A 56 4.06 23.05 1.91
CA ASP A 56 4.69 21.79 2.34
C ASP A 56 3.79 21.00 3.28
N LEU A 57 3.09 21.69 4.19
CA LEU A 57 2.15 21.08 5.12
C LEU A 57 0.94 20.51 4.38
N ASP A 58 0.38 21.27 3.44
CA ASP A 58 -0.77 20.84 2.62
C ASP A 58 -0.40 19.60 1.78
N ASP A 59 0.77 19.61 1.13
CA ASP A 59 1.28 18.48 0.34
C ASP A 59 1.47 17.21 1.23
N ALA A 60 1.98 17.38 2.46
CA ALA A 60 2.14 16.28 3.40
C ALA A 60 0.79 15.74 3.92
N GLN A 61 -0.19 16.63 4.11
CA GLN A 61 -1.55 16.28 4.55
C GLN A 61 -2.29 15.50 3.46
N GLU A 62 -2.20 15.94 2.21
CA GLU A 62 -2.74 15.22 1.05
C GLU A 62 -2.10 13.83 0.92
N HIS A 63 -0.76 13.76 1.03
CA HIS A 63 -0.05 12.49 0.96
C HIS A 63 -0.50 11.50 2.04
N TYR A 64 -0.63 11.96 3.29
CA TYR A 64 -1.16 11.16 4.39
C TYR A 64 -2.57 10.65 4.10
N SER A 65 -3.48 11.54 3.71
CA SER A 65 -4.88 11.17 3.43
C SER A 65 -4.99 10.12 2.33
N ASN A 66 -4.19 10.24 1.26
CA ASN A 66 -4.15 9.25 0.19
C ASN A 66 -3.69 7.87 0.68
N LYS A 67 -2.69 7.81 1.57
CA LYS A 67 -2.22 6.54 2.15
C LYS A 67 -3.20 5.96 3.16
N GLU A 68 -3.90 6.80 3.91
CA GLU A 68 -4.98 6.38 4.82
C GLU A 68 -6.11 5.69 4.05
N VAL A 69 -6.61 6.32 2.99
CA VAL A 69 -7.67 5.74 2.14
C VAL A 69 -7.22 4.41 1.55
N ASN A 70 -5.99 4.32 1.03
CA ASN A 70 -5.46 3.07 0.49
C ASN A 70 -5.40 1.95 1.54
N TYR A 71 -4.93 2.26 2.74
CA TYR A 71 -4.90 1.30 3.86
C TYR A 71 -6.30 0.82 4.22
N GLN A 72 -7.26 1.74 4.33
CA GLN A 72 -8.67 1.40 4.59
C GLN A 72 -9.25 0.51 3.49
N GLN A 73 -9.00 0.80 2.21
CA GLN A 73 -9.44 -0.04 1.09
C GLN A 73 -8.88 -1.47 1.18
N ASN A 74 -7.61 -1.62 1.55
CA ASN A 74 -7.01 -2.94 1.73
C ASN A 74 -7.60 -3.68 2.95
N ILE A 75 -7.89 -2.99 4.05
CA ILE A 75 -8.57 -3.58 5.21
C ILE A 75 -9.94 -4.14 4.77
N LEU A 76 -10.72 -3.31 4.07
CA LEU A 76 -12.05 -3.70 3.59
C LEU A 76 -11.97 -4.91 2.64
N SER A 77 -10.97 -4.95 1.77
CA SER A 77 -10.76 -6.08 0.84
C SER A 77 -10.48 -7.39 1.59
N VAL A 78 -9.74 -7.34 2.70
CA VAL A 78 -9.48 -8.54 3.53
C VAL A 78 -10.73 -8.96 4.32
N ILE A 79 -11.46 -8.00 4.90
CA ILE A 79 -12.61 -8.28 5.77
C ILE A 79 -13.83 -8.76 4.97
N PHE A 80 -14.13 -8.14 3.83
CA PHE A 80 -15.38 -8.43 3.11
C PHE A 80 -15.25 -9.56 2.10
N GLU A 81 -14.06 -9.79 1.52
CA GLU A 81 -13.89 -10.93 0.61
C GLU A 81 -13.79 -12.28 1.33
N SER A 82 -13.48 -12.28 2.63
CA SER A 82 -13.49 -13.51 3.45
C SER A 82 -14.91 -13.97 3.85
N GLN A 83 -15.94 -13.12 3.70
CA GLN A 83 -17.34 -13.49 4.04
C GLN A 83 -18.12 -14.17 2.90
N TYR A 84 -17.63 -14.19 1.66
CA TYR A 84 -18.36 -14.76 0.51
C TYR A 84 -18.13 -16.26 0.26
N ILE A 85 -17.52 -17.01 1.18
CA ILE A 85 -17.56 -18.47 1.14
C ILE A 85 -18.91 -18.93 1.72
N THR A 86 -19.95 -18.93 0.88
CA THR A 86 -21.20 -19.64 1.17
C THR A 86 -20.97 -21.14 0.91
N ILE A 87 -21.23 -21.97 1.92
CA ILE A 87 -21.19 -23.44 1.88
C ILE A 87 -22.26 -23.97 0.91
#